data_AF-A0A3D2SV64-F1
#
_entry.id   AF-A0A3D2SV64-F1
#
_cell.length_a   1.000
_cell.length_b   1.000
_cell.length_c   1.000
_cell.angle_alpha   90.00
_cell.angle_beta   90.00
_cell.angle_gamma   90.00
#
_symmetry.space_group_name_H-M   'P 1'
#
loop_
_entity.id
_entity.type
_entity.pdbx_description
1 polymer ?
#
loop_
_entity_poly.entity_id
_entity_poly.type
_entity_poly.pdbx_seq_one_letter_code
_entity_poly.pdbx_strand_id
1 'polypeptide(L)'
;ASNETEAEEIFAFIDAELRKIELGVPALGEGEKSEIVPPNKPVIFLGVSIYKKKNGQYDRKIPDATFEKAKDKVRDHKDLFWNLKKGYSYADVVRRLKDIPEGYSSAFGDCTNLSSLLDLLKKESIEVKEYLISSIFGEELYAGLSDEEKEFLGF
;
A
#
# COMPACT_ATOMS: atom_id res chain seq x y z
N ALA A 1 27.21 -3.78 12.46
CA ALA A 1 27.15 -5.23 12.22
C ALA A 1 27.73 -5.57 10.86
N SER A 2 28.96 -6.08 10.88
CA SER A 2 29.69 -6.60 9.72
C SER A 2 29.54 -8.12 9.60
N ASN A 3 29.01 -8.77 10.64
CA ASN A 3 28.70 -10.19 10.71
C ASN A 3 27.55 -10.44 11.72
N GLU A 4 27.09 -11.69 11.80
CA GLU A 4 25.97 -12.11 12.66
C GLU A 4 26.29 -11.96 14.16
N THR A 5 27.48 -12.36 14.61
CA THR A 5 27.90 -12.23 16.01
C THR A 5 27.87 -10.76 16.47
N GLU A 6 28.37 -9.84 15.65
CA GLU A 6 28.31 -8.40 15.95
C GLU A 6 26.85 -7.90 16.01
N ALA A 7 25.93 -8.47 15.21
CA ALA A 7 24.52 -8.13 15.28
C ALA A 7 23.86 -8.64 16.57
N GLU A 8 24.20 -9.84 17.02
CA GLU A 8 23.75 -10.41 18.29
C GLU A 8 24.27 -9.61 19.50
N GLU A 9 25.53 -9.19 19.46
CA GLU A 9 26.14 -8.32 20.49
C GLU A 9 25.43 -6.96 20.56
N ILE A 10 25.15 -6.35 19.41
CA ILE A 10 24.38 -5.10 19.33
C ILE A 10 22.96 -5.29 19.88
N PHE A 11 22.29 -6.39 19.54
CA PHE A 11 20.97 -6.71 20.07
C PHE A 11 20.99 -6.84 21.60
N ALA A 12 21.93 -7.60 22.15
CA ALA A 12 22.07 -7.80 23.59
C ALA A 12 22.34 -6.47 24.31
N PHE A 13 23.18 -5.61 23.74
CA PHE A 13 23.44 -4.27 24.26
C PHE A 13 22.17 -3.41 24.27
N ILE A 14 21.44 -3.35 23.15
CA ILE A 14 20.20 -2.56 23.04
C ILE A 14 19.14 -3.05 24.04
N ASP A 15 18.92 -4.36 24.16
CA ASP A 15 17.96 -4.92 25.13
C ASP A 15 18.34 -4.58 26.56
N ALA A 16 19.63 -4.67 26.91
CA ALA A 16 20.13 -4.31 28.24
C ALA A 16 19.92 -2.82 28.56
N GLU A 17 20.16 -1.91 27.61
CA GLU A 17 19.92 -0.47 27.79
C GLU A 17 18.43 -0.14 27.91
N LEU A 18 17.56 -0.78 27.11
CA LEU A 18 16.11 -0.58 27.18
C LEU A 18 15.52 -1.08 28.50
N ARG A 19 16.06 -2.18 29.05
CA ARG A 19 15.62 -2.69 30.36
C ARG A 19 15.87 -1.73 31.51
N LYS A 20 16.86 -0.83 31.41
CA LYS A 20 17.11 0.21 32.43
C LYS A 20 15.96 1.20 32.56
N ILE A 21 15.13 1.32 31.53
CA ILE A 21 13.93 2.17 31.50
C ILE A 21 12.63 1.34 31.43
N GLU A 22 12.68 0.09 31.90
CA GLU A 22 11.54 -0.84 31.95
C GLU A 22 10.92 -1.15 30.57
N LEU A 23 11.71 -1.03 29.50
CA LEU A 23 11.38 -1.49 28.16
C LEU A 23 12.17 -2.77 27.82
N GLY A 24 11.80 -3.44 26.74
CA GLY A 24 12.53 -4.62 26.26
C GLY A 24 12.30 -4.84 24.77
N VAL A 25 13.19 -5.57 24.14
CA VAL A 25 13.06 -5.98 22.74
C VAL A 25 12.39 -7.36 22.71
N PRO A 26 11.44 -7.61 21.78
CA PRO A 26 10.94 -8.96 21.53
C PRO A 26 12.11 -9.94 21.30
N ALA A 27 11.90 -11.20 21.70
CA ALA A 27 12.92 -12.23 21.55
C ALA A 27 13.34 -12.37 20.07
N LEU A 28 14.64 -12.62 19.85
CA LEU A 28 15.15 -12.96 18.53
C LEU A 28 14.59 -14.32 18.11
N GLY A 29 14.04 -14.39 16.90
CA GLY A 29 13.58 -15.62 16.30
C GLY A 29 13.27 -15.44 14.83
N GLU A 30 13.38 -16.53 14.07
CA GLU A 30 12.97 -16.52 12.67
C GLU A 30 11.46 -16.29 12.57
N GLY A 31 11.05 -15.26 11.82
CA GLY A 31 9.63 -14.89 11.68
C GLY A 31 9.04 -14.16 12.90
N GLU A 32 9.84 -13.88 13.92
CA GLU A 32 9.43 -13.06 15.07
C GLU A 32 9.48 -11.56 14.73
N LYS A 33 9.02 -10.72 15.67
CA LYS A 33 9.09 -9.25 15.51
C LYS A 33 10.52 -8.72 15.42
N SER A 34 11.50 -9.47 15.92
CA SER A 34 12.91 -9.13 15.90
C SER A 34 13.69 -10.30 15.30
N GLU A 35 14.34 -10.07 14.17
CA GLU A 35 15.06 -11.10 13.41
C GLU A 35 16.37 -10.50 12.88
N ILE A 36 17.47 -11.25 13.00
CA ILE A 36 18.72 -10.97 12.27
C ILE A 36 18.62 -11.66 10.92
N VAL A 37 18.62 -10.88 9.85
CA VAL A 37 18.49 -11.40 8.49
C VAL A 37 19.80 -11.27 7.70
N PRO A 38 20.08 -12.22 6.77
CA PRO A 38 21.22 -12.06 5.88
C PRO A 38 20.99 -10.89 4.91
N PRO A 39 22.06 -10.20 4.44
CA PRO A 39 21.94 -9.04 3.55
C PRO A 39 21.18 -9.26 2.23
N ASN A 40 21.04 -10.52 1.81
CA ASN A 40 20.36 -10.91 0.58
C ASN A 40 18.87 -11.19 0.79
N LYS A 41 18.39 -11.30 2.05
CA LYS A 41 16.98 -11.47 2.37
C LYS A 41 16.34 -10.08 2.49
N PRO A 42 15.30 -9.78 1.69
CA PRO A 42 14.58 -8.52 1.82
C PRO A 42 13.93 -8.39 3.20
N VAL A 43 13.89 -7.16 3.73
CA VAL A 43 13.22 -6.85 5.01
C VAL A 43 12.14 -5.81 4.80
N ILE A 44 11.10 -5.88 5.62
CA ILE A 44 10.07 -4.84 5.67
C ILE A 44 10.45 -3.80 6.72
N PHE A 45 10.57 -2.55 6.32
CA PHE A 45 10.81 -1.43 7.23
C PHE A 45 9.92 -0.26 6.83
N LEU A 46 9.14 0.28 7.77
CA LEU A 46 8.21 1.39 7.53
C LEU A 46 7.31 1.21 6.30
N GLY A 47 6.83 -0.02 6.06
CA GLY A 47 5.92 -0.33 4.95
C GLY A 47 6.56 -0.51 3.58
N VAL A 48 7.89 -0.40 3.48
CA VAL A 48 8.65 -0.72 2.26
C VAL A 48 9.50 -1.97 2.43
N SER A 49 9.71 -2.71 1.35
CA SER A 49 10.67 -3.80 1.28
C SER A 49 12.03 -3.25 0.85
N ILE A 50 13.01 -3.35 1.73
CA ILE A 50 14.41 -3.02 1.45
C ILE A 50 15.10 -4.30 0.97
N TYR A 51 15.77 -4.24 -0.18
CA TYR A 51 16.44 -5.40 -0.76
C TYR A 51 17.77 -5.02 -1.41
N LYS A 52 18.67 -6.00 -1.55
CA LYS A 52 19.97 -5.83 -2.21
C LYS A 52 19.86 -6.18 -3.70
N LYS A 53 20.26 -5.25 -4.56
CA LYS A 53 20.38 -5.46 -6.02
C LYS A 53 21.59 -6.33 -6.35
N LYS A 54 21.60 -6.91 -7.56
CA LYS A 54 22.72 -7.73 -8.07
C LYS A 54 24.06 -6.98 -8.09
N ASN A 55 24.03 -5.66 -8.26
CA ASN A 55 25.23 -4.79 -8.25
C ASN A 55 25.72 -4.45 -6.83
N GLY A 56 25.11 -5.01 -5.79
CA GLY A 56 25.48 -4.80 -4.39
C GLY A 56 24.85 -3.59 -3.70
N GLN A 57 24.18 -2.71 -4.43
CA GLN A 57 23.47 -1.56 -3.87
C GLN A 57 22.11 -1.96 -3.28
N TYR A 58 21.64 -1.23 -2.27
CA TYR A 58 20.28 -1.39 -1.76
C TYR A 58 19.28 -0.59 -2.57
N ASP A 59 18.05 -1.09 -2.60
CA ASP A 59 16.90 -0.41 -3.18
C ASP A 59 15.65 -0.73 -2.37
N ARG A 60 14.54 -0.06 -2.70
CA ARG A 60 13.26 -0.24 -2.03
C ARG A 60 12.12 -0.45 -3.02
N LYS A 61 11.17 -1.29 -2.62
CA LYS A 61 9.92 -1.53 -3.33
C LYS A 61 8.75 -1.59 -2.37
N ILE A 62 7.56 -1.27 -2.85
CA ILE A 62 6.31 -1.49 -2.15
C ILE A 62 6.04 -3.01 -2.10
N PRO A 63 5.74 -3.61 -0.93
CA PRO A 63 5.40 -5.02 -0.80
C PRO A 63 4.04 -5.36 -1.43
N ASP A 64 3.86 -6.60 -1.91
CA ASP A 64 2.61 -7.06 -2.53
C ASP A 64 1.41 -6.97 -1.56
N ALA A 65 1.64 -7.20 -0.27
CA ALA A 65 0.60 -7.02 0.75
C ALA A 65 0.09 -5.56 0.82
N THR A 66 0.91 -4.59 0.44
CA THR A 66 0.50 -3.18 0.35
C THR A 66 -0.32 -2.94 -0.93
N PHE A 67 -0.04 -3.65 -2.03
CA PHE A 67 -0.87 -3.60 -3.25
C PHE A 67 -2.29 -4.07 -2.96
N GLU A 68 -2.45 -5.25 -2.34
CA GLU A 68 -3.78 -5.76 -2.02
C GLU A 68 -4.52 -4.84 -1.06
N LYS A 69 -3.87 -4.33 0.00
CA LYS A 69 -4.50 -3.35 0.90
C LYS A 69 -4.92 -2.06 0.21
N ALA A 70 -4.13 -1.56 -0.75
CA ALA A 70 -4.46 -0.35 -1.49
C ALA A 70 -5.65 -0.57 -2.42
N LYS A 71 -5.68 -1.73 -3.08
CA LYS A 71 -6.77 -2.18 -3.93
C LYS A 71 -8.07 -2.39 -3.15
N ASP A 72 -8.01 -3.00 -1.97
CA ASP A 72 -9.17 -3.16 -1.10
C ASP A 72 -9.76 -1.80 -0.70
N LYS A 73 -8.92 -0.81 -0.37
CA LYS A 73 -9.39 0.56 -0.08
C LYS A 73 -10.14 1.20 -1.25
N VAL A 74 -9.72 0.93 -2.48
CA VAL A 74 -10.43 1.40 -3.68
C VAL A 74 -11.76 0.64 -3.82
N ARG A 75 -11.73 -0.68 -3.64
CA ARG A 75 -12.90 -1.56 -3.80
C ARG A 75 -13.96 -1.39 -2.72
N ASP A 76 -13.60 -0.94 -1.52
CA ASP A 76 -14.57 -0.59 -0.47
C ASP A 76 -15.60 0.44 -0.97
N HIS A 77 -15.20 1.31 -1.91
CA HIS A 77 -16.09 2.28 -2.53
C HIS A 77 -17.04 1.68 -3.57
N LYS A 78 -16.95 0.38 -3.89
CA LYS A 78 -17.91 -0.31 -4.76
C LYS A 78 -19.26 -0.52 -4.08
N ASP A 79 -19.28 -0.59 -2.75
CA ASP A 79 -20.52 -0.79 -1.98
C ASP A 79 -21.26 0.54 -1.79
N LEU A 80 -22.37 0.69 -2.52
CA LEU A 80 -23.24 1.86 -2.42
C LEU A 80 -23.79 2.06 -0.99
N PHE A 81 -24.20 1.00 -0.30
CA PHE A 81 -24.74 1.10 1.05
C PHE A 81 -23.67 1.51 2.05
N TRP A 82 -22.46 0.97 1.92
CA TRP A 82 -21.33 1.40 2.73
C TRP A 82 -21.02 2.89 2.52
N ASN A 83 -20.97 3.36 1.26
CA ASN A 83 -20.75 4.77 0.95
C ASN A 83 -21.85 5.67 1.55
N LEU A 84 -23.12 5.29 1.40
CA LEU A 84 -24.24 6.04 1.98
C LEU A 84 -24.18 6.07 3.51
N LYS A 85 -23.83 4.96 4.15
CA LYS A 85 -23.64 4.90 5.61
C LYS A 85 -22.49 5.80 6.09
N LYS A 86 -21.49 6.03 5.25
CA LYS A 86 -20.39 6.98 5.51
C LYS A 86 -20.76 8.43 5.14
N GLY A 87 -21.94 8.67 4.59
CA GLY A 87 -22.40 9.99 4.17
C GLY A 87 -21.73 10.48 2.88
N TYR A 88 -21.25 9.57 2.02
CA TYR A 88 -20.59 9.93 0.77
C TYR A 88 -21.60 9.98 -0.38
N SER A 89 -21.58 11.09 -1.12
CA SER A 89 -22.22 11.20 -2.44
C SER A 89 -21.35 10.55 -3.52
N TYR A 90 -21.88 10.40 -4.75
CA TYR A 90 -21.07 9.95 -5.88
C TYR A 90 -19.85 10.86 -6.13
N ALA A 91 -20.02 12.17 -6.04
CA ALA A 91 -18.91 13.13 -6.21
C ALA A 91 -17.83 12.95 -5.13
N ASP A 92 -18.23 12.65 -3.89
CA ASP A 92 -17.28 12.34 -2.82
C ASP A 92 -16.50 11.06 -3.10
N VAL A 93 -17.17 10.03 -3.62
CA VAL A 93 -16.53 8.77 -4.01
C VAL A 93 -15.54 9.00 -5.14
N VAL A 94 -15.91 9.70 -6.21
CA VAL A 94 -15.00 10.04 -7.32
C VAL A 94 -13.76 10.78 -6.82
N ARG A 95 -13.93 11.78 -5.95
CA ARG A 95 -12.81 12.51 -5.35
C ARG A 95 -11.91 11.57 -4.53
N ARG A 96 -12.48 10.70 -3.70
CA ARG A 96 -11.71 9.74 -2.90
C ARG A 96 -10.92 8.75 -3.76
N LEU A 97 -11.51 8.26 -4.84
CA LEU A 97 -10.85 7.37 -5.80
C LEU A 97 -9.64 8.04 -6.47
N LYS A 98 -9.65 9.37 -6.61
CA LYS A 98 -8.49 10.16 -7.04
C LYS A 98 -7.47 10.38 -5.91
N ASP A 99 -7.94 10.70 -4.70
CA ASP A 99 -7.08 11.01 -3.56
C ASP A 99 -6.26 9.78 -3.08
N ILE A 100 -6.80 8.56 -3.22
CA ILE A 100 -6.13 7.33 -2.78
C ILE A 100 -4.78 7.13 -3.50
N PRO A 101 -4.70 7.05 -4.85
CA PRO A 101 -3.43 6.97 -5.57
C PRO A 101 -2.45 8.10 -5.20
N GLU A 102 -2.93 9.34 -5.04
CA GLU A 102 -2.08 10.49 -4.69
C GLU A 102 -1.42 10.30 -3.30
N GLY A 103 -2.16 9.78 -2.33
CA GLY A 103 -1.62 9.45 -1.01
C GLY A 103 -0.52 8.39 -1.08
N TYR A 104 -0.69 7.34 -1.90
CA TYR A 104 0.34 6.33 -2.11
C TYR A 104 1.55 6.89 -2.87
N SER A 105 1.34 7.75 -3.87
CA SER A 105 2.40 8.44 -4.59
C SER A 105 3.28 9.27 -3.65
N SER A 106 2.66 10.04 -2.75
CA SER A 106 3.38 10.83 -1.76
C SER A 106 4.16 9.98 -0.76
N ALA A 107 3.57 8.87 -0.27
CA ALA A 107 4.21 8.01 0.72
C ALA A 107 5.36 7.15 0.16
N PHE A 108 5.29 6.78 -1.13
CA PHE A 108 6.19 5.80 -1.74
C PHE A 108 6.95 6.33 -2.97
N GLY A 109 7.14 7.65 -3.07
CA GLY A 109 7.75 8.35 -4.21
C GLY A 109 9.09 7.76 -4.69
N ASP A 110 9.86 7.18 -3.78
CA ASP A 110 11.18 6.61 -4.07
C ASP A 110 11.19 5.08 -4.25
N CYS A 111 10.02 4.44 -4.34
CA CYS A 111 9.92 2.99 -4.55
C CYS A 111 9.95 2.63 -6.03
N THR A 112 10.76 1.62 -6.36
CA THR A 112 11.00 1.17 -7.75
C THR A 112 9.75 0.70 -8.50
N ASN A 113 8.73 0.22 -7.80
CA ASN A 113 7.47 -0.28 -8.36
C ASN A 113 6.27 0.63 -8.07
N LEU A 114 6.48 1.91 -7.76
CA LEU A 114 5.38 2.86 -7.52
C LEU A 114 4.46 2.99 -8.74
N SER A 115 5.01 3.13 -9.94
CA SER A 115 4.22 3.25 -11.16
C SER A 115 3.22 2.09 -11.32
N SER A 116 3.67 0.86 -11.06
CA SER A 116 2.81 -0.33 -11.11
C SER A 116 1.65 -0.28 -10.11
N LEU A 117 1.88 0.28 -8.91
CA LEU A 117 0.80 0.47 -7.93
C LEU A 117 -0.19 1.53 -8.43
N LEU A 118 0.30 2.67 -8.94
CA LEU A 118 -0.56 3.75 -9.41
C LEU A 118 -1.42 3.33 -10.61
N ASP A 119 -0.84 2.58 -11.56
CA ASP A 119 -1.56 2.03 -12.70
C ASP A 119 -2.66 1.06 -12.25
N LEU A 120 -2.35 0.18 -11.29
CA LEU A 120 -3.34 -0.72 -10.68
C LEU A 120 -4.49 0.05 -10.04
N LEU A 121 -4.18 1.05 -9.19
CA LEU A 121 -5.21 1.80 -8.48
C LEU A 121 -6.04 2.67 -9.42
N LYS A 122 -5.45 3.20 -10.49
CA LYS A 122 -6.18 3.92 -11.54
C LYS A 122 -7.18 2.99 -12.24
N LYS A 123 -6.75 1.80 -12.63
CA LYS A 123 -7.62 0.79 -13.25
C LYS A 123 -8.78 0.40 -12.31
N GLU A 124 -8.48 0.06 -11.05
CA GLU A 124 -9.50 -0.32 -10.07
C GLU A 124 -10.47 0.83 -9.79
N SER A 125 -10.00 2.08 -9.80
CA SER A 125 -10.85 3.26 -9.64
C SER A 125 -11.85 3.43 -10.79
N ILE A 126 -11.43 3.13 -12.03
CA ILE A 126 -12.31 3.10 -13.20
C ILE A 126 -13.39 2.04 -12.99
N GLU A 127 -12.99 0.80 -12.71
CA GLU A 127 -13.93 -0.32 -12.51
C GLU A 127 -14.96 -0.06 -11.40
N VAL A 128 -14.55 0.62 -10.31
CA VAL A 128 -15.48 1.02 -9.24
C VAL A 128 -16.48 2.08 -9.72
N LYS A 129 -16.03 3.11 -10.44
CA LYS A 129 -16.94 4.14 -11.02
C LYS A 129 -17.94 3.52 -11.99
N GLU A 130 -17.46 2.64 -12.87
CA GLU A 130 -18.29 1.94 -13.87
C GLU A 130 -19.36 1.10 -13.19
N TYR A 131 -18.97 0.34 -12.17
CA TYR A 131 -19.89 -0.46 -11.38
C TYR A 131 -20.94 0.41 -10.68
N LEU A 132 -20.55 1.52 -10.06
CA LEU A 132 -21.50 2.39 -9.35
C LEU A 132 -22.54 2.98 -10.30
N ILE A 133 -22.12 3.55 -11.43
CA ILE A 133 -23.04 4.09 -12.44
C ILE A 133 -23.96 2.98 -12.98
N SER A 134 -23.39 1.84 -13.34
CA SER A 134 -24.18 0.71 -13.85
C SER A 134 -25.17 0.18 -12.82
N SER A 135 -24.81 0.19 -11.53
CA SER A 135 -25.68 -0.25 -10.43
C SER A 135 -26.84 0.72 -10.15
N ILE A 136 -26.64 2.02 -10.39
CA ILE A 136 -27.63 3.06 -10.12
C ILE A 136 -28.56 3.27 -11.32
N PHE A 137 -28.01 3.28 -12.53
CA PHE A 137 -28.72 3.69 -13.74
C PHE A 137 -28.90 2.56 -14.77
N GLY A 138 -28.29 1.41 -14.56
CA GLY A 138 -28.29 0.27 -15.49
C GLY A 138 -27.07 0.25 -16.41
N GLU A 139 -26.66 -0.95 -16.83
CA GLU A 139 -25.50 -1.17 -17.71
C GLU A 139 -25.69 -0.52 -19.10
N GLU A 140 -26.92 -0.48 -19.60
CA GLU A 140 -27.25 0.13 -20.91
C GLU A 140 -26.92 1.62 -20.94
N LEU A 141 -27.16 2.35 -19.84
CA LEU A 141 -26.82 3.77 -19.76
C LEU A 141 -25.31 3.95 -19.87
N TYR A 142 -24.54 3.20 -19.09
CA TYR A 142 -23.08 3.31 -19.11
C TYR A 142 -22.49 2.97 -20.49
N ALA A 143 -22.99 1.90 -21.11
CA ALA A 143 -22.57 1.49 -22.45
C ALA A 143 -22.91 2.54 -23.52
N GLY A 144 -23.97 3.33 -23.32
CA GLY A 144 -24.39 4.39 -24.23
C GLY A 144 -23.62 5.71 -24.10
N LEU A 145 -22.81 5.89 -23.05
CA LEU A 145 -22.03 7.12 -22.85
C LEU A 145 -20.89 7.24 -23.87
N SER A 146 -20.72 8.44 -24.43
CA SER A 146 -19.56 8.78 -25.25
C SER A 146 -18.27 8.86 -24.41
N ASP A 147 -17.12 8.87 -25.07
CA ASP A 147 -15.84 9.01 -24.37
C ASP A 147 -15.72 10.39 -23.69
N GLU A 148 -16.27 11.45 -24.29
CA GLU A 148 -16.31 12.80 -23.70
C GLU A 148 -17.22 12.86 -22.46
N GLU A 149 -18.36 12.15 -22.48
CA GLU A 149 -19.27 12.07 -21.33
C GLU A 149 -18.64 11.29 -20.18
N LYS A 150 -17.91 10.20 -20.49
CA LYS A 150 -17.10 9.46 -19.52
C LYS A 150 -15.99 10.34 -18.96
N GLU A 151 -15.26 11.07 -19.80
CA GLU A 151 -14.22 11.99 -19.34
C GLU A 151 -14.80 13.07 -18.42
N PHE A 152 -15.96 13.66 -18.77
CA PHE A 152 -16.64 14.66 -17.96
C PHE A 152 -17.06 14.13 -16.58
N LEU A 153 -17.53 12.87 -16.51
CA LEU A 153 -17.87 12.19 -15.26
C LEU A 153 -16.65 11.70 -14.47
N GLY A 154 -15.44 11.93 -15.00
CA GLY A 154 -14.17 11.66 -14.36
C GLY A 154 -13.75 10.20 -14.43
N PHE A 155 -14.13 9.48 -15.49
CA PHE A 155 -13.69 8.11 -15.76
C PHE A 155 -12.21 8.04 -16.13
#